data_AF-A0AA96JL48-F1
#
_entry.id   AF-A0AA96JL48-F1
#
_cell.length_a   1.000
_cell.length_b   1.000
_cell.length_c   1.000
_cell.angle_alpha   90.00
_cell.angle_beta   90.00
_cell.angle_gamma   90.00
#
_symmetry.space_group_name_H-M   'P 1'
#
loop_
_entity.id
_entity.type
_entity.pdbx_description
1 polymer ?
#
loop_
_entity_poly.entity_id
_entity_poly.type
_entity_poly.pdbx_seq_one_letter_code
_entity_poly.pdbx_strand_id
1 'polypeptide(L)'
;MTVTTALPHADALALADQRLGAWLKQEGCEEPPPPPAPAIPRPDRAHAAPAEPADPAAPAGHLTVPAGRIVRPEPADPAGRVPAAAEAPAERLRLGGRVLLDRDGGPLRGRAGRYDRRRLRTPAPHGTHQLTLTVATGVDGPTWVRLEAETHTTGSGVRTPCRVPVPELACALLPLLDAADGPAAVQLAPRVLTAGEVDGLIDELCDPERRLPTVVASVPADRGLDEWVAEVVRPLCGQLPGLATAYVLDPAARTEFNVALEYHSVYGGAVRTYLPEVDPASRHDGARHPVLARRRIEEDLRRAAGLLAREPRRIAAEQPLPPPLAAVPVLRVAPVVPRAGTGPDAAAVELAVLAHEEQQDRAEEQARADELQRVRHSLRRERRGGAQVRALAGRFCGGAGGAAGRTGRPPGGPGLAGVPVVPGRPGTPGTFTELMARIDEFPLLTFTGDQKSALALDGMQCTGAGWARLTWDGLTALQEYAEAAVRGEAGGDFKQWCEHTPAGCHRFPPRKAVRGESRTVFSHTKWKRERMLPVPECVDASRRAFMGAHLRIGGGRTAPRLHYLDDCSGSGRIYVGYIGLHLTNTRTN
;
A
#
# COMPACT_ATOMS: atom_id res chain seq x y z
N MET A 1 -2.48 -12.72 -3.80
CA MET A 1 -2.33 -12.40 -2.36
C MET A 1 -1.10 -11.54 -2.19
N THR A 2 -1.21 -10.41 -1.49
CA THR A 2 -0.09 -9.53 -1.16
C THR A 2 -0.27 -9.06 0.26
N VAL A 3 0.55 -9.56 1.18
CA VAL A 3 0.41 -9.33 2.62
C VAL A 3 1.77 -9.03 3.25
N THR A 4 1.74 -8.46 4.45
CA THR A 4 2.91 -8.29 5.31
C THR A 4 2.90 -9.31 6.44
N THR A 5 4.06 -9.59 7.03
CA THR A 5 4.24 -10.49 8.19
C THR A 5 5.35 -9.91 9.06
N ALA A 6 5.24 -10.04 10.39
CA ALA A 6 6.32 -9.65 11.31
C ALA A 6 7.43 -10.71 11.39
N LEU A 7 7.23 -11.88 10.77
CA LEU A 7 8.26 -12.90 10.69
C LEU A 7 9.53 -12.33 10.01
N PRO A 8 10.71 -12.63 10.58
CA PRO A 8 11.97 -12.41 9.88
C PRO A 8 11.93 -13.07 8.51
N HIS A 9 12.54 -12.44 7.53
CA HIS A 9 12.49 -12.93 6.14
C HIS A 9 12.96 -14.38 5.98
N ALA A 10 13.97 -14.82 6.76
CA ALA A 10 14.45 -16.20 6.67
C ALA A 10 13.37 -17.20 7.11
N ASP A 11 12.61 -16.86 8.15
CA ASP A 11 11.53 -17.70 8.68
C ASP A 11 10.33 -17.69 7.74
N ALA A 12 9.97 -16.51 7.21
CA ALA A 12 8.92 -16.39 6.20
C ALA A 12 9.25 -17.21 4.94
N LEU A 13 10.52 -17.19 4.51
CA LEU A 13 11.00 -17.98 3.37
C LEU A 13 11.01 -19.48 3.67
N ALA A 14 11.51 -19.90 4.84
CA ALA A 14 11.52 -21.30 5.23
C ALA A 14 10.10 -21.87 5.30
N LEU A 15 9.16 -21.10 5.85
CA LEU A 15 7.75 -21.44 5.89
C LEU A 15 7.15 -21.54 4.48
N ALA A 16 7.47 -20.58 3.60
CA ALA A 16 7.08 -20.58 2.20
C ALA A 16 7.57 -21.83 1.45
N ASP A 17 8.86 -22.15 1.56
CA ASP A 17 9.47 -23.32 0.91
C ASP A 17 8.90 -24.62 1.48
N GLN A 18 8.69 -24.72 2.80
CA GLN A 18 8.06 -25.89 3.44
C GLN A 18 6.64 -26.12 2.92
N ARG A 19 5.81 -25.08 2.83
CA ARG A 19 4.43 -25.21 2.36
C ARG A 19 4.35 -25.49 0.88
N LEU A 20 5.25 -24.92 0.07
CA LEU A 20 5.37 -25.23 -1.34
C LEU A 20 5.76 -26.70 -1.56
N GLY A 21 6.75 -27.21 -0.81
CA GLY A 21 7.16 -28.62 -0.86
C GLY A 21 6.03 -29.57 -0.46
N ALA A 22 5.32 -29.26 0.63
CA ALA A 22 4.17 -30.06 1.08
C ALA A 22 3.04 -30.09 0.03
N TRP A 23 2.73 -28.95 -0.59
CA TRP A 23 1.73 -28.86 -1.65
C TRP A 23 2.18 -29.64 -2.90
N LEU A 24 3.44 -29.51 -3.33
CA LEU A 24 3.99 -30.28 -4.45
C LEU A 24 3.89 -31.80 -4.23
N LYS A 25 4.16 -32.25 -3.00
CA LYS A 25 4.02 -33.66 -2.61
C LYS A 25 2.58 -34.16 -2.69
N GLN A 26 1.60 -33.32 -2.34
CA GLN A 26 0.17 -33.65 -2.48
C GLN A 26 -0.24 -33.76 -3.96
N GLU A 27 0.32 -32.93 -4.82
CA GLU A 27 0.14 -32.98 -6.28
C GLU A 27 0.95 -34.12 -6.96
N GLY A 28 1.66 -34.95 -6.18
CA GLY A 28 2.46 -36.06 -6.70
C GLY A 28 3.76 -35.65 -7.41
N CYS A 29 4.21 -34.41 -7.21
CA CYS A 29 5.49 -33.91 -7.72
C CYS A 29 6.64 -34.24 -6.76
N GLU A 30 7.87 -34.31 -7.27
CA GLU A 30 9.05 -34.48 -6.43
C GLU A 30 9.26 -33.24 -5.53
N GLU A 31 9.65 -33.50 -4.27
CA GLU A 31 10.01 -32.42 -3.34
C GLU A 31 11.31 -31.77 -3.84
N PRO A 32 11.33 -30.43 -4.01
CA PRO A 32 12.48 -29.80 -4.58
C PRO A 32 13.64 -29.78 -3.55
N PRO A 33 14.90 -29.94 -3.98
CA PRO A 33 16.04 -29.93 -3.07
C PRO A 33 16.09 -28.63 -2.23
N PRO A 34 16.68 -28.65 -1.02
CA PRO A 34 16.86 -27.42 -0.25
C PRO A 34 17.67 -26.40 -1.05
N PRO A 35 17.43 -25.09 -0.88
CA PRO A 35 18.21 -24.07 -1.56
C PRO A 35 19.70 -24.23 -1.22
N PRO A 36 20.61 -23.98 -2.17
CA PRO A 36 22.04 -24.03 -1.89
C PRO A 36 22.38 -23.05 -0.77
N ALA A 37 23.16 -23.50 0.22
CA ALA A 37 23.61 -22.64 1.31
C ALA A 37 24.29 -21.39 0.72
N PRO A 38 24.09 -20.19 1.32
CA PRO A 38 24.77 -19.00 0.85
C PRO A 38 26.27 -19.30 0.82
N ALA A 39 26.88 -19.11 -0.35
CA ALA A 39 28.31 -19.34 -0.51
C ALA A 39 29.04 -18.49 0.52
N ILE A 40 29.57 -19.14 1.56
CA ILE A 40 30.51 -18.49 2.48
C ILE A 40 31.63 -17.96 1.57
N PRO A 41 31.91 -16.64 1.57
CA PRO A 41 33.04 -16.13 0.82
C PRO A 41 34.26 -16.90 1.32
N ARG A 42 34.83 -17.73 0.44
CA ARG A 42 36.07 -18.43 0.75
C ARG A 42 37.05 -17.35 1.20
N PRO A 43 37.67 -17.46 2.39
CA PRO A 43 38.72 -16.52 2.74
C PRO A 43 39.75 -16.60 1.61
N ASP A 44 40.09 -15.43 1.05
CA ASP A 44 41.14 -15.30 0.06
C ASP A 44 42.30 -16.18 0.52
N ARG A 45 42.63 -17.19 -0.29
CA ARG A 45 43.90 -17.89 -0.13
C ARG A 45 44.97 -16.85 -0.46
N ALA A 46 45.36 -16.09 0.56
CA ALA A 46 46.61 -15.37 0.57
C ALA A 46 47.67 -16.38 0.13
N HIS A 47 48.35 -16.04 -0.97
CA HIS A 47 49.45 -16.80 -1.51
C HIS A 47 50.41 -17.18 -0.38
N ALA A 48 50.36 -18.44 0.05
CA ALA A 48 51.42 -19.04 0.83
C ALA A 48 52.62 -19.16 -0.12
N ALA A 49 53.60 -18.29 0.10
CA ALA A 49 54.90 -18.37 -0.55
C ALA A 49 55.52 -19.75 -0.29
N PRO A 50 56.07 -20.44 -1.30
CA PRO A 50 56.86 -21.63 -1.04
C PRO A 50 58.21 -21.20 -0.45
N ALA A 51 58.61 -21.88 0.62
CA ALA A 51 59.92 -21.77 1.22
C ALA A 51 60.98 -22.34 0.26
N GLU A 52 62.01 -21.55 -0.06
CA GLU A 52 63.27 -22.05 -0.60
C GLU A 52 64.33 -22.14 0.52
N PRO A 53 65.21 -23.16 0.51
CA PRO A 53 66.31 -23.27 1.45
C PRO A 53 67.55 -22.45 1.03
N ALA A 54 68.36 -22.12 2.02
CA ALA A 54 69.42 -21.12 2.00
C ALA A 54 70.76 -21.54 1.34
N ASP A 55 71.30 -20.61 0.52
CA ASP A 55 72.69 -20.11 0.38
C ASP A 55 73.88 -21.06 0.03
N PRO A 56 75.09 -20.57 -0.37
CA PRO A 56 75.53 -19.20 -0.72
C PRO A 56 76.45 -19.07 -1.96
N ALA A 57 76.59 -17.85 -2.50
CA ALA A 57 77.87 -17.18 -2.87
C ALA A 57 77.72 -16.08 -3.96
N ALA A 58 78.20 -14.87 -3.62
CA ALA A 58 78.43 -13.71 -4.49
C ALA A 58 79.75 -13.87 -5.32
N PRO A 59 80.19 -12.95 -6.24
CA PRO A 59 79.79 -11.54 -6.37
C PRO A 59 79.70 -10.88 -7.79
N ALA A 60 79.09 -9.69 -7.78
CA ALA A 60 79.34 -8.45 -8.56
C ALA A 60 79.63 -8.49 -10.09
N GLY A 61 78.79 -7.77 -10.86
CA GLY A 61 79.09 -7.36 -12.23
C GLY A 61 77.99 -6.54 -12.95
N HIS A 62 78.10 -5.22 -12.86
CA HIS A 62 77.69 -4.13 -13.78
C HIS A 62 76.65 -4.30 -14.94
N LEU A 63 75.77 -3.28 -15.02
CA LEU A 63 75.22 -2.57 -16.21
C LEU A 63 74.48 -3.44 -17.27
N THR A 64 73.23 -3.18 -17.66
CA THR A 64 72.81 -2.01 -18.45
C THR A 64 71.29 -2.05 -18.68
N VAL A 65 70.65 -0.88 -18.68
CA VAL A 65 69.25 -0.60 -19.06
C VAL A 65 69.05 -0.82 -20.57
N PRO A 66 67.83 -1.19 -21.03
CA PRO A 66 67.17 -0.23 -21.92
C PRO A 66 65.71 0.03 -21.55
N ALA A 67 65.37 1.31 -21.70
CA ALA A 67 64.06 1.88 -21.54
C ALA A 67 63.16 1.60 -22.74
N GLY A 68 61.86 1.68 -22.51
CA GLY A 68 60.97 2.33 -23.47
C GLY A 68 59.79 1.51 -23.98
N ARG A 69 58.68 1.50 -23.24
CA ARG A 69 57.39 1.84 -23.85
C ARG A 69 56.42 2.39 -22.80
N ILE A 70 56.29 3.71 -22.78
CA ILE A 70 55.25 4.43 -22.06
C ILE A 70 53.94 4.15 -22.80
N VAL A 71 53.06 3.34 -22.20
CA VAL A 71 51.64 3.30 -22.55
C VAL A 71 50.94 4.23 -21.57
N ARG A 72 50.41 5.35 -22.09
CA ARG A 72 49.60 6.29 -21.33
C ARG A 72 48.32 5.58 -20.85
N PRO A 73 47.92 5.67 -19.57
CA PRO A 73 46.61 5.22 -19.15
C PRO A 73 45.54 6.18 -19.70
N GLU A 74 44.51 5.64 -20.34
CA GLU A 74 43.31 6.40 -20.71
C GLU A 74 42.62 6.96 -19.46
N PRO A 75 42.01 8.16 -19.54
CA PRO A 75 41.38 8.79 -18.39
C PRO A 75 40.11 8.04 -17.99
N ALA A 76 39.99 7.81 -16.68
CA ALA A 76 38.81 7.24 -16.04
C ALA A 76 37.55 8.05 -16.38
N ASP A 77 36.52 7.33 -16.85
CA ASP A 77 35.16 7.83 -17.05
C ASP A 77 34.57 8.34 -15.71
N PRO A 78 34.19 9.63 -15.58
CA PRO A 78 33.71 10.21 -14.33
C PRO A 78 32.21 9.98 -14.16
N ALA A 79 31.80 8.72 -14.20
CA ALA A 79 30.48 8.29 -13.77
C ALA A 79 30.67 7.10 -12.83
N GLY A 80 30.64 7.39 -11.52
CA GLY A 80 30.64 6.39 -10.45
C GLY A 80 29.40 5.50 -10.47
N ARG A 81 29.22 4.72 -11.54
CA ARG A 81 28.39 3.52 -11.52
C ARG A 81 29.20 2.47 -10.78
N VAL A 82 28.83 2.23 -9.53
CA VAL A 82 29.08 0.95 -8.88
C VAL A 82 28.67 -0.13 -9.88
N PRO A 83 29.57 -1.04 -10.30
CA PRO A 83 29.18 -2.12 -11.21
C PRO A 83 28.05 -2.89 -10.53
N ALA A 84 26.88 -2.93 -11.18
CA ALA A 84 25.77 -3.75 -10.74
C ALA A 84 26.33 -5.18 -10.62
N ALA A 85 26.38 -5.71 -9.39
CA ALA A 85 26.71 -7.10 -9.18
C ALA A 85 25.88 -7.93 -10.17
N ALA A 86 26.56 -8.67 -11.03
CA ALA A 86 25.91 -9.45 -12.07
C ALA A 86 24.86 -10.34 -11.39
N GLU A 87 23.58 -10.02 -11.59
CA GLU A 87 22.45 -10.75 -11.02
C GLU A 87 22.60 -12.22 -11.45
N ALA A 88 22.78 -13.12 -10.48
CA ALA A 88 22.93 -14.54 -10.78
C ALA A 88 21.68 -15.06 -11.50
N PRO A 89 21.83 -15.87 -12.56
CA PRO A 89 20.68 -16.43 -13.25
C PRO A 89 19.88 -17.34 -12.31
N ALA A 90 18.57 -17.35 -12.48
CA ALA A 90 17.68 -18.22 -11.71
C ALA A 90 18.02 -19.70 -11.95
N GLU A 91 17.97 -20.48 -10.87
CA GLU A 91 18.07 -21.94 -10.93
C GLU A 91 16.74 -22.52 -11.42
N ARG A 92 16.79 -23.40 -12.43
CA ARG A 92 15.60 -24.11 -12.95
C ARG A 92 15.67 -25.59 -12.56
N LEU A 93 14.65 -26.06 -11.84
CA LEU A 93 14.48 -27.44 -11.40
C LEU A 93 13.30 -28.11 -12.14
N ARG A 94 13.49 -29.36 -12.56
CA ARG A 94 12.48 -30.18 -13.23
C ARG A 94 11.93 -31.20 -12.22
N LEU A 95 10.66 -31.09 -11.84
CA LEU A 95 10.06 -31.89 -10.75
C LEU A 95 9.20 -33.07 -11.25
N GLY A 96 9.47 -33.54 -12.47
CA GLY A 96 8.65 -34.54 -13.17
C GLY A 96 7.40 -33.94 -13.82
N GLY A 97 6.69 -34.71 -14.64
CA GLY A 97 5.38 -34.31 -15.19
C GLY A 97 5.35 -33.00 -16.01
N ARG A 98 6.49 -32.54 -16.56
CA ARG A 98 6.68 -31.21 -17.20
C ARG A 98 6.43 -30.02 -16.25
N VAL A 99 6.58 -30.24 -14.95
CA VAL A 99 6.52 -29.20 -13.92
C VAL A 99 7.91 -28.57 -13.76
N LEU A 100 7.96 -27.23 -13.81
CA LEU A 100 9.19 -26.46 -13.70
C LEU A 100 9.12 -25.57 -12.47
N LEU A 101 10.19 -25.57 -11.67
CA LEU A 101 10.38 -24.65 -10.56
C LEU A 101 11.62 -23.79 -10.83
N ASP A 102 11.41 -22.50 -11.09
CA ASP A 102 12.48 -21.51 -11.17
C ASP A 102 12.65 -20.85 -9.79
N ARG A 103 13.90 -20.71 -9.33
CA ARG A 103 14.26 -20.08 -8.06
C ARG A 103 15.31 -19.00 -8.26
N ASP A 104 15.08 -17.84 -7.66
CA ASP A 104 16.08 -16.79 -7.58
C ASP A 104 15.98 -16.02 -6.27
N GLY A 105 17.04 -15.32 -5.93
CA GLY A 105 17.12 -14.48 -4.74
C GLY A 105 18.34 -13.58 -4.81
N GLY A 106 18.30 -12.49 -4.05
CA GLY A 106 19.37 -11.50 -4.09
C GLY A 106 18.96 -10.15 -3.51
N PRO A 107 19.79 -9.11 -3.72
CA PRO A 107 19.47 -7.76 -3.27
C PRO A 107 18.33 -7.14 -4.09
N LEU A 108 17.55 -6.25 -3.46
CA LEU A 108 16.55 -5.44 -4.16
C LEU A 108 17.23 -4.38 -5.06
N ARG A 109 16.59 -4.00 -6.18
CA ARG A 109 17.14 -2.99 -7.09
C ARG A 109 17.04 -1.59 -6.51
N GLY A 110 18.15 -0.87 -6.48
CA GLY A 110 18.20 0.54 -6.09
C GLY A 110 17.76 0.81 -4.64
N ARG A 111 17.64 -0.24 -3.81
CA ARG A 111 17.23 -0.17 -2.41
C ARG A 111 18.00 -1.24 -1.64
N ALA A 112 18.42 -0.91 -0.42
CA ALA A 112 18.91 -1.94 0.48
C ALA A 112 17.73 -2.83 0.94
N GLY A 113 18.00 -4.12 1.03
CA GLY A 113 16.98 -5.16 1.25
C GLY A 113 17.25 -6.37 0.36
N ARG A 114 16.44 -7.41 0.55
CA ARG A 114 16.61 -8.68 -0.16
C ARG A 114 15.28 -9.26 -0.60
N TYR A 115 15.33 -10.13 -1.61
CA TYR A 115 14.19 -10.88 -2.07
C TYR A 115 14.56 -12.33 -2.34
N ASP A 116 13.54 -13.18 -2.28
CA ASP A 116 13.55 -14.57 -2.71
C ASP A 116 12.27 -14.85 -3.47
N ARG A 117 12.37 -15.56 -4.59
CA ARG A 117 11.23 -15.90 -5.42
C ARG A 117 11.29 -17.36 -5.85
N ARG A 118 10.10 -17.96 -5.88
CA ARG A 118 9.82 -19.32 -6.35
C ARG A 118 8.72 -19.23 -7.40
N ARG A 119 9.03 -19.58 -8.64
CA ARG A 119 8.07 -19.59 -9.75
C ARG A 119 7.86 -21.02 -10.20
N LEU A 120 6.66 -21.52 -9.97
CA LEU A 120 6.24 -22.83 -10.40
C LEU A 120 5.38 -22.74 -11.66
N ARG A 121 5.66 -23.60 -12.63
CA ARG A 121 4.85 -23.77 -13.84
C ARG A 121 4.36 -25.20 -13.94
N THR A 122 3.05 -25.36 -14.03
CA THR A 122 2.39 -26.65 -14.18
C THR A 122 1.62 -26.71 -15.50
N PRO A 123 1.71 -27.81 -16.26
CA PRO A 123 0.90 -27.98 -17.46
C PRO A 123 -0.60 -28.04 -17.14
N ALA A 124 -1.42 -27.45 -18.00
CA ALA A 124 -2.87 -27.51 -17.92
C ALA A 124 -3.50 -27.79 -19.30
N PRO A 125 -4.77 -28.26 -19.36
CA PRO A 125 -5.40 -28.67 -20.63
C PRO A 125 -5.41 -27.60 -21.74
N HIS A 126 -5.38 -26.33 -21.37
CA HIS A 126 -5.48 -25.19 -22.30
C HIS A 126 -4.33 -24.18 -22.14
N GLY A 127 -3.21 -24.59 -21.55
CA GLY A 127 -2.06 -23.71 -21.34
C GLY A 127 -1.17 -24.14 -20.18
N THR A 128 -0.59 -23.15 -19.52
CA THR A 128 0.29 -23.35 -18.37
C THR A 128 -0.22 -22.53 -17.20
N HIS A 129 -0.38 -23.18 -16.05
CA HIS A 129 -0.66 -22.49 -14.79
C HIS A 129 0.68 -22.05 -14.20
N GLN A 130 0.76 -20.78 -13.82
CA GLN A 130 1.95 -20.20 -13.23
C GLN A 130 1.63 -19.71 -11.81
N LEU A 131 2.40 -20.17 -10.84
CA LEU A 131 2.32 -19.74 -9.45
C LEU A 131 3.65 -19.10 -9.05
N THR A 132 3.63 -17.82 -8.71
CA THR A 132 4.84 -17.07 -8.30
C THR A 132 4.70 -16.65 -6.85
N LEU A 133 5.56 -17.17 -5.99
CA LEU A 133 5.71 -16.77 -4.60
C LEU A 133 6.96 -15.90 -4.46
N THR A 134 6.81 -14.69 -3.95
CA THR A 134 7.89 -13.73 -3.73
C THR A 134 7.88 -13.28 -2.27
N VAL A 135 9.02 -13.41 -1.60
CA VAL A 135 9.29 -12.86 -0.28
C VAL A 135 10.27 -11.71 -0.45
N ALA A 136 9.93 -10.52 0.03
CA ALA A 136 10.79 -9.34 -0.11
C ALA A 136 10.80 -8.52 1.18
N THR A 137 11.98 -8.07 1.60
CA THR A 137 12.14 -7.28 2.82
C THR A 137 13.08 -6.11 2.54
N GLY A 138 12.61 -4.90 2.85
CA GLY A 138 13.43 -3.67 2.79
C GLY A 138 14.35 -3.54 4.01
N VAL A 139 15.04 -2.41 4.12
CA VAL A 139 15.93 -2.11 5.28
C VAL A 139 15.15 -2.04 6.59
N ASP A 140 14.04 -1.27 6.60
CA ASP A 140 13.28 -0.93 7.81
C ASP A 140 11.78 -1.12 7.59
N GLY A 141 11.34 -2.36 7.47
CA GLY A 141 9.93 -2.66 7.26
C GLY A 141 9.58 -4.14 7.40
N PRO A 142 8.28 -4.46 7.42
CA PRO A 142 7.83 -5.83 7.52
C PRO A 142 8.27 -6.64 6.30
N THR A 143 8.33 -7.95 6.46
CA THR A 143 8.54 -8.86 5.35
C THR A 143 7.26 -8.90 4.50
N TRP A 144 7.39 -8.71 3.20
CA TRP A 144 6.29 -8.83 2.24
C TRP A 144 6.24 -10.24 1.67
N VAL A 145 5.06 -10.82 1.65
CA VAL A 145 4.77 -12.10 0.99
C VAL A 145 3.74 -11.88 -0.09
N ARG A 146 4.13 -12.16 -1.34
CA ARG A 146 3.26 -12.05 -2.50
C ARG A 146 3.12 -13.41 -3.17
N LEU A 147 1.89 -13.84 -3.40
CA LEU A 147 1.54 -15.04 -4.15
C LEU A 147 0.64 -14.66 -5.33
N GLU A 148 1.14 -14.92 -6.53
CA GLU A 148 0.50 -14.63 -7.81
C GLU A 148 0.14 -15.94 -8.49
N ALA A 149 -1.08 -16.01 -9.02
CA ALA A 149 -1.56 -17.16 -9.77
C ALA A 149 -2.07 -16.68 -11.12
N GLU A 150 -1.47 -17.20 -12.17
CA GLU A 150 -1.69 -16.81 -13.57
C GLU A 150 -1.97 -18.04 -14.41
N THR A 151 -2.61 -17.83 -15.56
CA THR A 151 -2.75 -18.88 -16.58
C THR A 151 -2.38 -18.31 -17.93
N HIS A 152 -1.34 -18.88 -18.54
CA HIS A 152 -0.90 -18.55 -19.88
C HIS A 152 -1.57 -19.51 -20.85
N THR A 153 -2.51 -19.02 -21.64
CA THR A 153 -3.23 -19.85 -22.62
C THR A 153 -2.38 -20.10 -23.85
N THR A 154 -2.32 -21.35 -24.29
CA THR A 154 -1.71 -21.72 -25.57
C THR A 154 -2.79 -21.67 -26.66
N GLY A 155 -2.81 -20.62 -27.47
CA GLY A 155 -3.66 -20.49 -28.66
C GLY A 155 -4.73 -19.39 -28.58
N SER A 156 -5.00 -18.77 -29.73
CA SER A 156 -5.91 -17.61 -29.89
C SER A 156 -7.41 -17.92 -29.79
N GLY A 157 -7.78 -19.20 -29.59
CA GLY A 157 -9.18 -19.67 -29.62
C GLY A 157 -9.94 -19.59 -28.29
N VAL A 158 -9.27 -19.37 -27.17
CA VAL A 158 -9.92 -19.35 -25.85
C VAL A 158 -10.55 -17.96 -25.61
N ARG A 159 -11.86 -17.84 -25.87
CA ARG A 159 -12.62 -16.58 -25.71
C ARG A 159 -12.79 -16.13 -24.25
N THR A 160 -12.67 -17.05 -23.29
CA THR A 160 -12.84 -16.75 -21.87
C THR A 160 -11.66 -17.34 -21.09
N PRO A 161 -10.77 -16.53 -20.49
CA PRO A 161 -9.71 -17.07 -19.65
C PRO A 161 -10.33 -17.91 -18.53
N CYS A 162 -9.71 -19.05 -18.22
CA CYS A 162 -10.19 -19.88 -17.12
C CYS A 162 -10.14 -19.06 -15.82
N ARG A 163 -11.11 -19.31 -14.95
CA ARG A 163 -11.14 -18.63 -13.66
C ARG A 163 -10.06 -19.23 -12.78
N VAL A 164 -8.96 -18.51 -12.56
CA VAL A 164 -7.89 -18.96 -11.66
C VAL A 164 -8.43 -19.05 -10.23
N PRO A 165 -8.56 -20.23 -9.61
CA PRO A 165 -9.01 -20.34 -8.22
C PRO A 165 -7.99 -19.69 -7.28
N VAL A 166 -8.38 -19.43 -6.03
CA VAL A 166 -7.39 -19.07 -5.00
C VAL A 166 -6.50 -20.30 -4.81
N PRO A 167 -5.16 -20.18 -4.92
CA PRO A 167 -4.27 -21.33 -4.75
C PRO A 167 -4.39 -21.92 -3.35
N GLU A 168 -4.39 -23.25 -3.23
CA GLU A 168 -4.38 -23.92 -1.92
C GLU A 168 -3.17 -23.51 -1.08
N LEU A 169 -2.04 -23.21 -1.72
CA LEU A 169 -0.86 -22.66 -1.07
C LEU A 169 -1.16 -21.35 -0.31
N ALA A 170 -2.07 -20.50 -0.81
CA ALA A 170 -2.51 -19.31 -0.08
C ALA A 170 -3.25 -19.70 1.21
N CYS A 171 -4.15 -20.67 1.12
CA CYS A 171 -4.91 -21.18 2.26
C CYS A 171 -4.03 -21.86 3.31
N ALA A 172 -2.95 -22.52 2.88
CA ALA A 172 -1.98 -23.17 3.76
C ALA A 172 -1.01 -22.18 4.43
N LEU A 173 -0.63 -21.10 3.75
CA LEU A 173 0.29 -20.09 4.28
C LEU A 173 -0.38 -19.10 5.22
N LEU A 174 -1.58 -18.60 4.89
CA LEU A 174 -2.24 -17.53 5.63
C LEU A 174 -2.38 -17.80 7.15
N PRO A 175 -2.77 -18.99 7.62
CA PRO A 175 -2.91 -19.26 9.06
C PRO A 175 -1.58 -19.29 9.83
N LEU A 176 -0.46 -19.44 9.11
CA LEU A 176 0.88 -19.59 9.69
C LEU A 176 1.68 -18.30 9.61
N LEU A 177 1.27 -17.40 8.73
CA LEU A 177 1.71 -16.03 8.70
C LEU A 177 0.85 -15.23 9.68
N ASP A 178 1.47 -14.32 10.43
CA ASP A 178 0.78 -13.18 11.04
C ASP A 178 0.44 -12.15 9.95
N ALA A 179 -0.30 -12.61 8.93
CA ALA A 179 -0.56 -11.86 7.71
C ALA A 179 -1.37 -10.59 8.01
N ALA A 180 -0.86 -9.45 7.58
CA ALA A 180 -1.49 -8.14 7.78
C ALA A 180 -1.55 -7.32 6.48
N ASP A 181 -2.58 -6.49 6.38
CA ASP A 181 -2.75 -5.44 5.38
C ASP A 181 -3.11 -4.12 6.07
N GLY A 182 -2.12 -3.22 6.20
CA GLY A 182 -2.22 -2.08 7.10
C GLY A 182 -2.45 -2.56 8.53
N PRO A 183 -3.43 -2.02 9.27
CA PRO A 183 -3.78 -2.49 10.61
C PRO A 183 -4.62 -3.77 10.63
N ALA A 184 -5.16 -4.22 9.49
CA ALA A 184 -6.10 -5.33 9.44
C ALA A 184 -5.37 -6.69 9.35
N ALA A 185 -5.76 -7.64 10.21
CA ALA A 185 -5.29 -9.02 10.13
C ALA A 185 -5.97 -9.77 8.96
N VAL A 186 -5.18 -10.36 8.08
CA VAL A 186 -5.66 -11.11 6.91
C VAL A 186 -5.84 -12.58 7.27
N GLN A 187 -7.07 -12.94 7.63
CA GLN A 187 -7.40 -14.28 8.09
C GLN A 187 -7.99 -15.16 6.97
N LEU A 188 -7.89 -16.48 7.15
CA LEU A 188 -8.48 -17.46 6.24
C LEU A 188 -10.02 -17.48 6.33
N ALA A 189 -10.56 -17.34 7.55
CA ALA A 189 -11.99 -17.41 7.81
C ALA A 189 -12.55 -16.02 8.21
N PRO A 190 -13.84 -15.74 7.94
CA PRO A 190 -14.49 -14.54 8.42
C PRO A 190 -14.50 -14.48 9.95
N ARG A 191 -14.15 -13.32 10.52
CA ARG A 191 -14.20 -13.07 11.96
C ARG A 191 -15.53 -12.43 12.34
N VAL A 192 -16.17 -12.93 13.39
CA VAL A 192 -17.36 -12.31 13.96
C VAL A 192 -16.93 -11.12 14.83
N LEU A 193 -17.65 -10.00 14.71
CA LEU A 193 -17.43 -8.79 15.48
C LEU A 193 -18.66 -8.45 16.31
N THR A 194 -18.39 -8.05 17.55
CA THR A 194 -19.35 -7.51 18.51
C THR A 194 -19.43 -5.99 18.44
N ALA A 195 -20.43 -5.41 19.10
CA ALA A 195 -20.63 -3.95 19.20
C ALA A 195 -19.35 -3.20 19.61
N GLY A 196 -18.68 -3.64 20.68
CA GLY A 196 -17.46 -3.01 21.19
C GLY A 196 -16.24 -3.07 20.25
N GLU A 197 -16.29 -3.86 19.18
CA GLU A 197 -15.21 -4.00 18.19
C GLU A 197 -15.47 -3.19 16.91
N VAL A 198 -16.63 -2.54 16.80
CA VAL A 198 -17.05 -1.79 15.60
C VAL A 198 -16.12 -0.62 15.30
N ASP A 199 -15.67 0.12 16.33
CA ASP A 199 -14.76 1.26 16.14
C ASP A 199 -13.42 0.82 15.53
N GLY A 200 -12.89 -0.33 15.98
CA GLY A 200 -11.68 -0.91 15.41
C GLY A 200 -11.84 -1.26 13.92
N LEU A 201 -12.99 -1.83 13.53
CA LEU A 201 -13.29 -2.08 12.12
C LEU A 201 -13.37 -0.77 11.32
N ILE A 202 -13.97 0.29 11.87
CA ILE A 202 -14.07 1.57 11.17
C ILE A 202 -12.69 2.20 10.96
N ASP A 203 -11.81 2.13 11.96
CA ASP A 203 -10.44 2.58 11.85
C ASP A 203 -9.68 1.81 10.77
N GLU A 204 -9.82 0.48 10.72
CA GLU A 204 -9.27 -0.35 9.65
C GLU A 204 -9.80 0.05 8.26
N LEU A 205 -11.12 0.28 8.13
CA LEU A 205 -11.74 0.67 6.86
C LEU A 205 -11.23 2.02 6.35
N CYS A 206 -10.98 2.96 7.26
CA CYS A 206 -10.49 4.31 6.97
C CYS A 206 -8.97 4.37 6.83
N ASP A 207 -8.26 3.29 7.13
CA ASP A 207 -6.81 3.28 7.15
C ASP A 207 -6.26 3.53 5.73
N PRO A 208 -5.36 4.51 5.57
CA PRO A 208 -4.79 4.85 4.28
C PRO A 208 -3.86 3.78 3.73
N GLU A 209 -3.19 3.00 4.58
CA GLU A 209 -2.25 1.96 4.18
C GLU A 209 -2.95 0.65 3.80
N ARG A 210 -4.24 0.50 4.14
CA ARG A 210 -5.07 -0.62 3.70
C ARG A 210 -5.10 -0.72 2.17
N ARG A 211 -4.71 -1.89 1.65
CA ARG A 211 -4.67 -2.16 0.21
C ARG A 211 -5.75 -3.14 -0.23
N LEU A 212 -6.14 -4.07 0.63
CA LEU A 212 -7.13 -5.09 0.37
C LEU A 212 -8.55 -4.54 0.62
N PRO A 213 -9.53 -4.95 -0.19
CA PRO A 213 -10.93 -4.75 0.15
C PRO A 213 -11.31 -5.49 1.43
N THR A 214 -12.28 -4.94 2.14
CA THR A 214 -12.86 -5.55 3.33
C THR A 214 -14.30 -5.95 3.04
N VAL A 215 -14.66 -7.19 3.30
CA VAL A 215 -15.99 -7.73 3.10
C VAL A 215 -16.68 -7.80 4.45
N VAL A 216 -17.79 -7.09 4.59
CA VAL A 216 -18.59 -7.10 5.82
C VAL A 216 -19.93 -7.74 5.52
N ALA A 217 -20.17 -8.88 6.16
CA ALA A 217 -21.45 -9.57 6.16
C ALA A 217 -22.25 -9.17 7.39
N SER A 218 -23.57 -9.15 7.27
CA SER A 218 -24.44 -9.03 8.45
C SER A 218 -25.34 -10.24 8.61
N VAL A 219 -25.67 -10.55 9.86
CA VAL A 219 -26.58 -11.65 10.19
C VAL A 219 -28.04 -11.18 10.02
N PRO A 220 -28.90 -11.94 9.34
CA PRO A 220 -30.31 -11.62 9.26
C PRO A 220 -31.04 -11.96 10.57
N ALA A 221 -32.10 -11.22 10.91
CA ALA A 221 -32.76 -11.33 12.22
C ALA A 221 -33.49 -12.67 12.46
N ASP A 222 -33.80 -13.41 11.39
CA ASP A 222 -34.49 -14.69 11.39
C ASP A 222 -33.55 -15.91 11.44
N ARG A 223 -32.22 -15.71 11.57
CA ARG A 223 -31.24 -16.80 11.62
C ARG A 223 -30.30 -16.67 12.82
N GLY A 224 -29.85 -17.83 13.32
CA GLY A 224 -28.76 -17.89 14.30
C GLY A 224 -27.44 -17.44 13.69
N LEU A 225 -26.63 -16.71 14.47
CA LEU A 225 -25.31 -16.22 14.07
C LEU A 225 -24.40 -17.36 13.60
N ASP A 226 -24.25 -18.42 14.40
CA ASP A 226 -23.31 -19.51 14.12
C ASP A 226 -23.72 -20.32 12.88
N GLU A 227 -25.01 -20.63 12.74
CA GLU A 227 -25.60 -21.31 11.58
C GLU A 227 -25.36 -20.49 10.31
N TRP A 228 -25.68 -19.19 10.35
CA TRP A 228 -25.49 -18.30 9.21
C TRP A 228 -24.01 -18.19 8.80
N VAL A 229 -23.10 -18.08 9.78
CA VAL A 229 -21.66 -18.02 9.51
C VAL A 229 -21.16 -19.33 8.88
N ALA A 230 -21.55 -20.48 9.44
CA ALA A 230 -21.09 -21.79 9.00
C ALA A 230 -21.63 -22.17 7.61
N GLU A 231 -22.94 -22.01 7.39
CA GLU A 231 -23.62 -22.50 6.20
C GLU A 231 -23.58 -21.52 5.03
N VAL A 232 -23.51 -20.21 5.30
CA VAL A 232 -23.62 -19.18 4.26
C VAL A 232 -22.34 -18.36 4.14
N VAL A 233 -21.90 -17.69 5.21
CA VAL A 233 -20.80 -16.71 5.08
C VAL A 233 -19.46 -17.37 4.78
N ARG A 234 -19.12 -18.50 5.44
CA ARG A 234 -17.87 -19.24 5.19
C ARG A 234 -17.79 -19.74 3.74
N PRO A 235 -18.78 -20.46 3.17
CA PRO A 235 -18.73 -20.86 1.77
C PRO A 235 -18.72 -19.66 0.80
N LEU A 236 -19.47 -18.60 1.12
CA LEU A 236 -19.49 -17.37 0.32
C LEU A 236 -18.10 -16.71 0.20
N CYS A 237 -17.33 -16.72 1.31
CA CYS A 237 -16.00 -16.14 1.38
C CYS A 237 -14.87 -17.08 0.93
N GLY A 238 -15.16 -18.32 0.53
CA GLY A 238 -14.14 -19.33 0.22
C GLY A 238 -13.18 -18.99 -0.93
N GLN A 239 -13.46 -17.93 -1.69
CA GLN A 239 -12.62 -17.45 -2.80
C GLN A 239 -11.96 -16.09 -2.52
N LEU A 240 -12.02 -15.64 -1.26
CA LEU A 240 -11.43 -14.40 -0.78
C LEU A 240 -10.09 -14.55 -0.01
N PRO A 241 -9.62 -15.73 0.44
CA PRO A 241 -8.38 -15.81 1.22
C PRO A 241 -7.21 -15.09 0.53
N GLY A 242 -6.62 -14.12 1.23
CA GLY A 242 -5.50 -13.32 0.73
C GLY A 242 -5.85 -12.27 -0.33
N LEU A 243 -7.13 -12.12 -0.68
CA LEU A 243 -7.66 -11.11 -1.60
C LEU A 243 -8.52 -10.06 -0.91
N ALA A 244 -9.12 -10.40 0.23
CA ALA A 244 -9.91 -9.49 1.06
C ALA A 244 -9.88 -9.94 2.54
N THR A 245 -10.09 -9.00 3.46
CA THR A 245 -10.44 -9.32 4.85
C THR A 245 -11.95 -9.52 4.97
N ALA A 246 -12.41 -10.40 5.85
CA ALA A 246 -13.83 -10.73 5.98
C ALA A 246 -14.31 -10.65 7.42
N TYR A 247 -15.37 -9.89 7.66
CA TYR A 247 -15.98 -9.70 8.97
C TYR A 247 -17.47 -9.99 8.93
N VAL A 248 -18.01 -10.47 10.06
CA VAL A 248 -19.44 -10.71 10.25
C VAL A 248 -19.91 -9.90 11.44
N LEU A 249 -20.85 -8.99 11.21
CA LEU A 249 -21.44 -8.18 12.27
C LEU A 249 -22.57 -8.96 12.92
N ASP A 250 -22.49 -9.13 14.24
CA ASP A 250 -23.64 -9.55 15.03
C ASP A 250 -24.77 -8.49 14.98
N PRO A 251 -25.99 -8.78 15.47
CA PRO A 251 -27.11 -7.83 15.40
C PRO A 251 -26.85 -6.48 16.07
N ALA A 252 -26.11 -6.44 17.18
CA ALA A 252 -25.78 -5.23 17.92
C ALA A 252 -24.69 -4.42 17.18
N ALA A 253 -23.61 -5.10 16.76
CA ALA A 253 -22.53 -4.55 15.96
C ALA A 253 -23.03 -3.94 14.65
N ARG A 254 -23.97 -4.62 13.97
CA ARG A 254 -24.60 -4.10 12.75
C ARG A 254 -25.30 -2.75 12.99
N THR A 255 -25.95 -2.60 14.14
CA THR A 255 -26.68 -1.37 14.47
C THR A 255 -25.70 -0.22 14.66
N GLU A 256 -24.68 -0.39 15.50
CA GLU A 256 -23.65 0.61 15.75
C GLU A 256 -22.86 0.95 14.47
N PHE A 257 -22.47 -0.08 13.73
CA PHE A 257 -21.75 0.07 12.48
C PHE A 257 -22.55 0.89 11.47
N ASN A 258 -23.85 0.61 11.29
CA ASN A 258 -24.70 1.36 10.36
C ASN A 258 -24.98 2.80 10.84
N VAL A 259 -24.96 3.06 12.15
CA VAL A 259 -25.04 4.43 12.69
C VAL A 259 -23.76 5.20 12.36
N ALA A 260 -22.59 4.58 12.56
CA ALA A 260 -21.30 5.21 12.28
C ALA A 260 -21.01 5.37 10.78
N LEU A 261 -21.51 4.45 9.95
CA LEU A 261 -21.33 4.40 8.50
C LEU A 261 -22.68 4.55 7.77
N GLU A 262 -23.37 5.66 7.99
CA GLU A 262 -24.73 5.94 7.48
C GLU A 262 -24.88 5.69 5.98
N TYR A 263 -23.92 6.16 5.17
CA TYR A 263 -23.95 6.01 3.71
C TYR A 263 -23.39 4.67 3.22
N HIS A 264 -22.76 3.94 4.15
CA HIS A 264 -22.10 2.68 3.89
C HIS A 264 -22.75 1.52 4.65
N SER A 265 -24.06 1.61 4.88
CA SER A 265 -24.79 0.60 5.63
C SER A 265 -24.77 -0.80 5.00
N VAL A 266 -24.83 -1.82 5.85
CA VAL A 266 -25.01 -3.23 5.47
C VAL A 266 -26.38 -3.70 5.98
N TYR A 267 -27.22 -4.13 5.05
CA TYR A 267 -28.58 -4.63 5.34
C TYR A 267 -28.53 -6.08 5.86
N GLY A 268 -29.52 -6.48 6.67
CA GLY A 268 -29.59 -7.83 7.26
C GLY A 268 -29.48 -8.96 6.23
N GLY A 269 -28.47 -9.81 6.39
CA GLY A 269 -28.15 -10.91 5.47
C GLY A 269 -27.49 -10.50 4.15
N ALA A 270 -27.27 -9.20 3.92
CA ALA A 270 -26.47 -8.71 2.81
C ALA A 270 -24.98 -8.68 3.17
N VAL A 271 -24.16 -8.63 2.12
CA VAL A 271 -22.71 -8.53 2.22
C VAL A 271 -22.24 -7.31 1.43
N ARG A 272 -21.44 -6.44 2.04
CA ARG A 272 -20.90 -5.25 1.37
C ARG A 272 -19.38 -5.33 1.27
N THR A 273 -18.84 -4.93 0.12
CA THR A 273 -17.40 -4.89 -0.14
C THR A 273 -16.89 -3.46 -0.08
N TYR A 274 -16.11 -3.15 0.96
CA TYR A 274 -15.45 -1.88 1.20
C TYR A 274 -14.09 -1.85 0.51
N LEU A 275 -14.05 -1.27 -0.68
CA LEU A 275 -12.81 -0.93 -1.38
C LEU A 275 -11.90 -0.02 -0.51
N PRO A 276 -10.58 0.03 -0.78
CA PRO A 276 -9.66 0.94 -0.08
C PRO A 276 -10.07 2.41 -0.10
N GLU A 277 -9.51 3.20 0.82
CA GLU A 277 -9.72 4.65 0.94
C GLU A 277 -11.20 5.04 1.15
N VAL A 278 -11.85 4.37 2.11
CA VAL A 278 -13.23 4.66 2.53
C VAL A 278 -13.28 6.06 3.15
N ASP A 279 -14.29 6.84 2.75
CA ASP A 279 -14.64 8.12 3.36
C ASP A 279 -16.04 7.97 3.99
N PRO A 280 -16.12 7.70 5.31
CA PRO A 280 -17.39 7.48 6.02
C PRO A 280 -18.34 8.67 5.94
N ALA A 281 -17.78 9.86 5.87
CA ALA A 281 -18.50 11.10 5.73
C ALA A 281 -18.89 11.36 4.28
N SER A 282 -19.05 10.30 3.46
CA SER A 282 -19.27 10.41 2.03
C SER A 282 -20.38 9.57 1.43
N ARG A 283 -21.52 10.20 1.10
CA ARG A 283 -22.59 9.57 0.32
C ARG A 283 -22.13 9.06 -1.04
N HIS A 284 -21.31 9.82 -1.75
CA HIS A 284 -20.79 9.42 -3.06
C HIS A 284 -19.78 8.28 -2.95
N ASP A 285 -19.00 8.27 -1.87
CA ASP A 285 -18.09 7.18 -1.53
C ASP A 285 -18.87 5.90 -1.30
N GLY A 286 -19.98 5.96 -0.54
CA GLY A 286 -20.91 4.85 -0.36
C GLY A 286 -21.24 4.10 -1.66
N ALA A 287 -21.51 4.83 -2.75
CA ALA A 287 -21.86 4.23 -4.05
C ALA A 287 -20.74 3.42 -4.72
N ARG A 288 -19.46 3.62 -4.35
CA ARG A 288 -18.33 2.85 -4.88
C ARG A 288 -18.26 1.42 -4.31
N HIS A 289 -18.94 1.17 -3.18
CA HIS A 289 -18.83 -0.05 -2.39
C HIS A 289 -19.97 -1.01 -2.73
N PRO A 290 -19.71 -2.10 -3.48
CA PRO A 290 -20.75 -3.00 -3.95
C PRO A 290 -21.47 -3.69 -2.79
N VAL A 291 -22.79 -3.85 -2.93
CA VAL A 291 -23.63 -4.60 -1.99
C VAL A 291 -24.20 -5.82 -2.70
N LEU A 292 -23.92 -7.01 -2.15
CA LEU A 292 -24.52 -8.27 -2.54
C LEU A 292 -25.73 -8.55 -1.63
N ALA A 293 -26.92 -8.43 -2.20
CA ALA A 293 -28.17 -8.61 -1.46
C ALA A 293 -28.41 -10.07 -1.06
N ARG A 294 -29.01 -10.28 0.13
CA ARG A 294 -29.38 -11.58 0.70
C ARG A 294 -30.04 -12.52 -0.30
N ARG A 295 -31.07 -12.04 -1.00
CA ARG A 295 -31.82 -12.82 -2.00
C ARG A 295 -30.90 -13.49 -3.03
N ARG A 296 -29.87 -12.79 -3.52
CA ARG A 296 -28.93 -13.36 -4.49
C ARG A 296 -28.02 -14.43 -3.88
N ILE A 297 -27.72 -14.32 -2.59
CA ILE A 297 -26.90 -15.28 -1.85
C ILE A 297 -27.69 -16.57 -1.64
N GLU A 298 -28.97 -16.45 -1.27
CA GLU A 298 -29.87 -17.58 -1.04
C GLU A 298 -30.30 -18.28 -2.34
N GLU A 299 -30.45 -17.54 -3.44
CA GLU A 299 -30.79 -18.11 -4.77
C GLU A 299 -29.69 -19.04 -5.30
N ASP A 300 -28.42 -18.62 -5.23
CA ASP A 300 -27.28 -19.41 -5.70
C ASP A 300 -25.98 -18.96 -4.99
N LEU A 301 -25.66 -19.66 -3.91
CA LEU A 301 -24.48 -19.38 -3.08
C LEU A 301 -23.16 -19.47 -3.86
N ARG A 302 -23.04 -20.41 -4.80
CA ARG A 302 -21.81 -20.60 -5.59
C ARG A 302 -21.61 -19.45 -6.57
N ARG A 303 -22.68 -19.03 -7.24
CA ARG A 303 -22.64 -17.86 -8.13
C ARG A 303 -22.42 -16.57 -7.35
N ALA A 304 -23.03 -16.44 -6.17
CA ALA A 304 -22.82 -15.32 -5.26
C ALA A 304 -21.36 -15.19 -4.82
N ALA A 305 -20.69 -16.28 -4.43
CA ALA A 305 -19.26 -16.31 -4.14
C ALA A 305 -18.43 -15.88 -5.36
N GLY A 306 -18.86 -16.34 -6.54
CA GLY A 306 -18.32 -15.95 -7.83
C GLY A 306 -18.34 -14.44 -8.08
N LEU A 307 -19.47 -13.80 -7.76
CA LEU A 307 -19.69 -12.35 -7.87
C LEU A 307 -18.88 -11.57 -6.84
N LEU A 308 -18.91 -12.02 -5.58
CA LEU A 308 -18.23 -11.37 -4.46
C LEU A 308 -16.71 -11.27 -4.69
N ALA A 309 -16.11 -12.32 -5.27
CA ALA A 309 -14.67 -12.36 -5.52
C ALA A 309 -14.21 -11.52 -6.73
N ARG A 310 -15.12 -10.95 -7.55
CA ARG A 310 -14.72 -10.21 -8.79
C ARG A 310 -13.89 -8.98 -8.48
N GLU A 311 -14.37 -8.12 -7.59
CA GLU A 311 -13.71 -6.86 -7.26
C GLU A 311 -12.37 -7.08 -6.52
N PRO A 312 -12.30 -7.94 -5.48
CA PRO A 312 -11.02 -8.30 -4.86
C PRO A 312 -9.96 -8.80 -5.85
N ARG A 313 -10.35 -9.65 -6.82
CA ARG A 313 -9.44 -10.13 -7.86
C ARG A 313 -8.96 -9.04 -8.79
N ARG A 314 -9.88 -8.15 -9.22
CA ARG A 314 -9.55 -7.01 -10.08
C ARG A 314 -8.53 -6.10 -9.39
N ILE A 315 -8.78 -5.75 -8.13
CA ILE A 315 -7.87 -4.90 -7.34
C ILE A 315 -6.52 -5.59 -7.15
N ALA A 316 -6.49 -6.89 -6.79
CA ALA A 316 -5.24 -7.61 -6.62
C ALA A 316 -4.37 -7.65 -7.90
N ALA A 317 -4.99 -7.62 -9.08
CA ALA A 317 -4.28 -7.59 -10.36
C ALA A 317 -3.85 -6.17 -10.78
N GLU A 318 -4.68 -5.16 -10.53
CA GLU A 318 -4.46 -3.79 -11.03
C GLU A 318 -3.67 -2.89 -10.06
N GLN A 319 -3.59 -3.26 -8.78
CA GLN A 319 -3.04 -2.39 -7.75
C GLN A 319 -1.50 -2.30 -7.83
N PRO A 320 -0.91 -1.08 -7.76
CA PRO A 320 0.54 -0.90 -7.77
C PRO A 320 1.25 -1.65 -6.65
N LEU A 321 2.39 -2.26 -6.96
CA LEU A 321 3.15 -3.03 -5.98
C LEU A 321 3.76 -2.13 -4.89
N PRO A 322 3.78 -2.59 -3.64
CA PRO A 322 4.54 -1.95 -2.56
C PRO A 322 6.02 -1.79 -2.95
N PRO A 323 6.71 -0.73 -2.47
CA PRO A 323 8.08 -0.43 -2.90
C PRO A 323 9.07 -1.60 -2.82
N PRO A 324 9.07 -2.47 -1.77
CA PRO A 324 9.97 -3.62 -1.73
C PRO A 324 9.69 -4.64 -2.85
N LEU A 325 8.41 -4.91 -3.14
CA LEU A 325 8.01 -5.83 -4.20
C LEU A 325 8.22 -5.24 -5.61
N ALA A 326 8.04 -3.92 -5.76
CA ALA A 326 8.30 -3.22 -7.01
C ALA A 326 9.81 -3.16 -7.36
N ALA A 327 10.68 -3.25 -6.35
CA ALA A 327 12.13 -3.26 -6.51
C ALA A 327 12.72 -4.64 -6.86
N VAL A 328 11.88 -5.69 -6.93
CA VAL A 328 12.32 -7.05 -7.28
C VAL A 328 12.79 -7.09 -8.73
N PRO A 329 14.01 -7.60 -9.01
CA PRO A 329 14.50 -7.83 -10.36
C PRO A 329 13.55 -8.67 -11.23
N VAL A 330 13.54 -8.34 -12.53
CA VAL A 330 12.90 -9.18 -13.54
C VAL A 330 13.60 -10.53 -13.56
N LEU A 331 12.83 -11.61 -13.44
CA LEU A 331 13.36 -12.98 -13.48
C LEU A 331 14.11 -13.23 -14.78
N ARG A 332 15.35 -13.70 -14.66
CA ARG A 332 16.19 -14.14 -15.79
C ARG A 332 16.55 -15.60 -15.58
N VAL A 333 16.03 -16.47 -16.42
CA VAL A 333 16.40 -17.89 -16.41
C VAL A 333 17.46 -18.11 -17.48
N ALA A 334 18.54 -18.80 -17.12
CA ALA A 334 19.58 -19.14 -18.09
C ALA A 334 19.02 -20.13 -19.14
N PRO A 335 19.39 -19.99 -20.42
CA PRO A 335 19.05 -21.00 -21.42
C PRO A 335 19.71 -22.33 -21.07
N VAL A 336 18.92 -23.40 -21.09
CA VAL A 336 19.41 -24.75 -20.80
C VAL A 336 20.28 -25.23 -21.96
N VAL A 337 21.53 -25.59 -21.67
CA VAL A 337 22.45 -26.21 -22.64
C VAL A 337 22.27 -27.73 -22.57
N PRO A 338 22.01 -28.43 -23.70
CA PRO A 338 21.88 -29.89 -23.70
C PRO A 338 23.11 -30.56 -23.11
N ARG A 339 22.93 -31.61 -22.31
CA ARG A 339 24.07 -32.38 -21.81
C ARG A 339 24.71 -33.16 -22.97
N ALA A 340 25.94 -32.83 -23.34
CA ALA A 340 26.69 -33.60 -24.33
C ALA A 340 26.98 -35.00 -23.78
N GLY A 341 26.39 -36.05 -24.36
CA GLY A 341 26.72 -37.45 -24.06
C GLY A 341 25.55 -38.44 -23.87
N THR A 342 24.30 -38.04 -24.08
CA THR A 342 23.14 -38.95 -24.00
C THR A 342 22.93 -39.73 -25.30
N GLY A 343 22.52 -41.01 -25.21
CA GLY A 343 22.18 -41.83 -26.39
C GLY A 343 21.01 -41.24 -27.20
N PRO A 344 20.81 -41.66 -28.47
CA PRO A 344 19.90 -41.00 -29.41
C PRO A 344 18.44 -40.90 -28.92
N ASP A 345 17.92 -41.93 -28.25
CA ASP A 345 16.55 -41.92 -27.71
C ASP A 345 16.41 -40.98 -26.50
N ALA A 346 17.41 -40.93 -25.63
CA ALA A 346 17.44 -40.02 -24.49
C ALA A 346 17.60 -38.56 -24.94
N ALA A 347 18.40 -38.32 -25.97
CA ALA A 347 18.57 -37.00 -26.59
C ALA A 347 17.27 -36.51 -27.24
N ALA A 348 16.50 -37.39 -27.89
CA ALA A 348 15.20 -37.05 -28.47
C ALA A 348 14.16 -36.66 -27.40
N VAL A 349 14.12 -37.39 -26.28
CA VAL A 349 13.27 -37.04 -25.12
C VAL A 349 13.71 -35.71 -24.51
N GLU A 350 15.02 -35.49 -24.34
CA GLU A 350 15.59 -34.24 -23.82
C GLU A 350 15.25 -33.05 -24.73
N LEU A 351 15.34 -33.20 -26.06
CA LEU A 351 14.92 -32.19 -27.04
C LEU A 351 13.42 -31.87 -26.94
N ALA A 352 12.57 -32.90 -26.80
CA ALA A 352 11.13 -32.71 -26.68
C ALA A 352 10.75 -31.95 -25.38
N VAL A 353 11.46 -32.21 -24.28
CA VAL A 353 11.32 -31.47 -23.03
C VAL A 353 11.75 -30.01 -23.23
N LEU A 354 12.92 -29.77 -23.81
CA LEU A 354 13.42 -28.41 -24.09
C LEU A 354 12.48 -27.61 -25.00
N ALA A 355 11.96 -28.24 -26.06
CA ALA A 355 10.98 -27.61 -26.95
C ALA A 355 9.70 -27.21 -26.21
N HIS A 356 9.24 -28.03 -25.26
CA HIS A 356 8.08 -27.70 -24.43
C HIS A 356 8.38 -26.53 -23.47
N GLU A 357 9.55 -26.51 -22.82
CA GLU A 357 9.98 -25.40 -21.98
C GLU A 357 10.04 -24.09 -22.76
N GLU A 358 10.61 -24.12 -23.96
CA GLU A 358 10.69 -22.96 -24.86
C GLU A 358 9.30 -22.50 -25.32
N GLN A 359 8.37 -23.43 -25.54
CA GLN A 359 6.97 -23.10 -25.83
C GLN A 359 6.30 -22.40 -24.64
N GLN A 360 6.54 -22.85 -23.40
CA GLN A 360 6.03 -22.21 -22.19
C GLN A 360 6.62 -20.81 -21.99
N ASP A 361 7.94 -20.65 -22.17
CA ASP A 361 8.64 -19.36 -22.07
C ASP A 361 8.08 -18.36 -23.12
N ARG A 362 7.87 -18.79 -24.38
CA ARG A 362 7.23 -17.97 -25.42
C ARG A 362 5.78 -17.59 -25.12
N ALA A 363 4.99 -18.52 -24.56
CA ALA A 363 3.60 -18.25 -24.21
C ALA A 363 3.49 -17.18 -23.11
N GLU A 364 4.40 -17.20 -22.15
CA GLU A 364 4.52 -16.17 -21.13
C GLU A 364 4.92 -14.81 -21.73
N GLU A 365 5.96 -14.78 -22.58
CA GLU A 365 6.39 -13.56 -23.26
C GLU A 365 5.26 -12.92 -24.08
N GLN A 366 4.50 -13.74 -24.81
CA GLN A 366 3.34 -13.29 -25.58
C GLN A 366 2.24 -12.74 -24.66
N ALA A 367 1.94 -13.42 -23.54
CA ALA A 367 0.94 -12.96 -22.58
C ALA A 367 1.31 -11.58 -21.99
N ARG A 368 2.58 -11.39 -21.63
CA ARG A 368 3.10 -10.09 -21.15
C ARG A 368 3.01 -9.01 -22.22
N ALA A 369 3.33 -9.35 -23.47
CA ALA A 369 3.23 -8.41 -24.59
C ALA A 369 1.77 -7.98 -24.84
N ASP A 370 0.82 -8.92 -24.80
CA ASP A 370 -0.61 -8.66 -24.96
C ASP A 370 -1.15 -7.78 -23.83
N GLU A 371 -0.74 -8.03 -22.58
CA GLU A 371 -1.11 -7.20 -21.43
C GLU A 371 -0.58 -5.78 -21.57
N LEU A 372 0.69 -5.60 -21.93
CA LEU A 372 1.28 -4.29 -22.19
C LEU A 372 0.53 -3.55 -23.32
N GLN A 373 0.10 -4.25 -24.38
CA GLN A 373 -0.72 -3.67 -25.43
C GLN A 373 -2.10 -3.23 -24.91
N ARG A 374 -2.76 -4.05 -24.08
CA ARG A 374 -4.06 -3.70 -23.45
C ARG A 374 -3.94 -2.46 -22.56
N VAL A 375 -2.91 -2.39 -21.71
CA VAL A 375 -2.65 -1.23 -20.84
C VAL A 375 -2.38 0.03 -21.68
N ARG A 376 -1.55 -0.07 -22.72
CA ARG A 376 -1.28 1.03 -23.67
C ARG A 376 -2.56 1.50 -24.36
N HIS A 377 -3.43 0.58 -24.77
CA HIS A 377 -4.71 0.91 -25.39
C HIS A 377 -5.66 1.61 -24.39
N SER A 378 -5.74 1.11 -23.15
CA SER A 378 -6.54 1.73 -22.08
C SER A 378 -6.08 3.16 -21.79
N LEU A 379 -4.77 3.36 -21.61
CA LEU A 379 -4.19 4.68 -21.35
C LEU A 379 -4.42 5.66 -22.52
N ARG A 380 -4.34 5.19 -23.77
CA ARG A 380 -4.68 5.99 -24.96
C ARG A 380 -6.16 6.38 -24.97
N ARG A 381 -7.06 5.48 -24.57
CA ARG A 381 -8.51 5.75 -24.50
C ARG A 381 -8.83 6.76 -23.41
N GLU A 382 -8.22 6.65 -22.23
CA GLU A 382 -8.36 7.61 -21.14
C GLU A 382 -7.81 8.99 -21.50
N ARG A 383 -6.63 9.06 -22.15
CA ARG A 383 -6.07 10.33 -22.64
C ARG A 383 -6.99 11.00 -23.67
N ARG A 384 -7.60 10.23 -24.58
CA ARG A 384 -8.57 10.74 -25.56
C ARG A 384 -9.88 11.20 -24.91
N GLY A 385 -10.41 10.44 -23.95
CA GLY A 385 -11.62 10.81 -23.19
C GLY A 385 -11.39 12.08 -22.34
N GLY A 386 -10.24 12.19 -21.68
CA GLY A 386 -9.85 13.37 -20.91
C GLY A 386 -9.58 14.62 -21.77
N ALA A 387 -9.24 14.45 -23.05
CA ALA A 387 -9.13 15.56 -24.01
C ALA A 387 -10.51 16.05 -24.49
N GLN A 388 -11.45 15.14 -24.74
CA GLN A 388 -12.84 15.49 -25.10
C GLN A 388 -13.57 16.21 -23.96
N VAL A 389 -13.37 15.78 -22.71
CA VAL A 389 -13.94 16.44 -21.52
C VAL A 389 -13.36 17.85 -21.33
N ARG A 390 -12.06 18.05 -21.60
CA ARG A 390 -11.42 19.38 -21.57
C ARG A 390 -11.93 20.32 -22.68
N ALA A 391 -12.19 19.79 -23.88
CA ALA A 391 -12.73 20.57 -25.00
C ALA A 391 -14.18 21.04 -24.76
N LEU A 392 -14.99 20.23 -24.06
CA LEU A 392 -16.36 20.59 -23.66
C LEU A 392 -16.39 21.63 -22.52
N ALA A 393 -15.45 21.55 -21.58
CA ALA A 393 -15.37 22.49 -20.45
C ALA A 393 -14.99 23.92 -20.88
N GLY A 394 -14.19 24.08 -21.95
CA GLY A 394 -13.79 25.41 -22.46
C GLY A 394 -14.91 26.24 -23.08
N ARG A 395 -16.09 25.66 -23.33
CA ARG A 395 -17.23 26.35 -23.96
C ARG A 395 -18.21 26.99 -22.97
N PHE A 396 -18.11 26.70 -21.67
CA PHE A 396 -19.09 27.14 -20.67
C PHE A 396 -18.69 28.36 -19.81
N CYS A 397 -17.49 28.93 -19.99
CA CYS A 397 -16.96 29.97 -19.10
C CYS A 397 -17.00 31.42 -19.67
N GLY A 398 -17.92 31.73 -20.59
CA GLY A 398 -18.12 33.10 -21.07
C GLY A 398 -19.47 33.66 -20.63
N GLY A 399 -19.51 34.43 -19.53
CA GLY A 399 -20.68 35.26 -19.21
C GLY A 399 -20.82 35.74 -17.76
N ALA A 400 -20.83 37.07 -17.60
CA ALA A 400 -21.33 37.89 -16.47
C ALA A 400 -20.59 37.82 -15.12
N GLY A 401 -20.24 38.91 -14.40
CA GLY A 401 -20.61 40.31 -14.53
C GLY A 401 -21.27 40.84 -13.24
N GLY A 402 -20.49 41.53 -12.38
CA GLY A 402 -20.88 42.67 -11.53
C GLY A 402 -21.89 42.51 -10.37
N ALA A 403 -21.50 42.95 -9.16
CA ALA A 403 -22.13 44.05 -8.40
C ALA A 403 -21.83 43.98 -6.88
N ALA A 404 -21.65 45.17 -6.30
CA ALA A 404 -21.19 45.48 -4.95
C ALA A 404 -22.33 45.74 -3.94
N GLY A 405 -21.98 45.81 -2.64
CA GLY A 405 -22.78 46.44 -1.57
C GLY A 405 -22.67 45.69 -0.23
N ARG A 406 -21.80 46.09 0.72
CA ARG A 406 -21.93 47.15 1.75
C ARG A 406 -22.64 46.73 3.05
N THR A 407 -21.80 46.59 4.09
CA THR A 407 -21.90 47.14 5.48
C THR A 407 -23.00 46.70 6.47
N GLY A 408 -22.57 46.36 7.70
CA GLY A 408 -23.37 46.51 8.93
C GLY A 408 -22.91 45.69 10.14
N ARG A 409 -21.97 46.23 10.94
CA ARG A 409 -21.65 45.83 12.34
C ARG A 409 -22.70 46.48 13.29
N PRO A 410 -22.86 46.07 14.57
CA PRO A 410 -22.08 46.71 15.66
C PRO A 410 -21.79 45.71 16.85
N PRO A 411 -21.44 46.11 18.10
CA PRO A 411 -20.30 45.62 18.92
C PRO A 411 -20.79 44.83 20.17
N GLY A 412 -20.05 44.30 21.16
CA GLY A 412 -18.69 44.43 21.71
C GLY A 412 -18.82 44.43 23.25
N GLY A 413 -18.00 43.65 23.98
CA GLY A 413 -17.91 43.68 25.46
C GLY A 413 -16.94 42.63 26.03
N PRO A 414 -16.20 42.91 27.12
CA PRO A 414 -14.82 42.48 27.43
C PRO A 414 -14.76 41.22 28.34
N GLY A 415 -13.66 40.50 28.60
CA GLY A 415 -12.22 40.79 28.61
C GLY A 415 -11.70 40.72 30.05
N LEU A 416 -10.98 39.65 30.44
CA LEU A 416 -10.16 39.59 31.67
C LEU A 416 -8.92 38.71 31.44
N ALA A 417 -7.80 39.12 32.03
CA ALA A 417 -6.42 38.74 31.70
C ALA A 417 -5.61 38.28 32.94
N GLY A 418 -4.56 37.49 32.69
CA GLY A 418 -3.36 37.28 33.54
C GLY A 418 -3.43 36.11 34.53
N VAL A 419 -2.39 35.29 34.81
CA VAL A 419 -0.92 35.42 34.71
C VAL A 419 -0.25 34.00 34.81
N PRO A 420 1.08 33.80 34.63
CA PRO A 420 1.69 32.62 33.99
C PRO A 420 2.60 31.76 34.89
N VAL A 421 2.90 30.51 34.50
CA VAL A 421 4.04 29.72 35.01
C VAL A 421 4.54 28.74 33.93
N VAL A 422 5.86 28.71 33.70
CA VAL A 422 6.67 27.75 32.90
C VAL A 422 7.95 27.53 33.76
N PRO A 423 8.63 26.35 33.86
CA PRO A 423 8.96 25.40 32.78
C PRO A 423 8.98 23.88 33.10
N GLY A 424 8.85 23.07 32.04
CA GLY A 424 9.32 21.69 31.95
C GLY A 424 8.71 20.95 30.75
N ARG A 425 9.50 20.57 29.73
CA ARG A 425 9.02 19.87 28.51
C ARG A 425 8.32 18.54 28.86
N PRO A 426 7.01 18.37 28.61
CA PRO A 426 6.34 17.07 28.72
C PRO A 426 6.33 16.34 27.37
N GLY A 427 6.23 15.00 27.40
CA GLY A 427 6.09 14.13 26.22
C GLY A 427 4.81 14.39 25.42
N THR A 428 4.54 13.62 24.35
CA THR A 428 3.35 13.81 23.49
C THR A 428 2.04 13.85 24.30
N PRO A 429 1.15 14.85 24.10
CA PRO A 429 -0.03 15.01 24.92
C PRO A 429 -1.02 13.86 24.77
N GLY A 430 -1.60 13.43 25.90
CA GLY A 430 -2.58 12.35 25.96
C GLY A 430 -4.02 12.81 25.71
N THR A 431 -4.30 14.11 25.86
CA THR A 431 -5.64 14.71 25.75
C THR A 431 -5.62 16.00 24.93
N PHE A 432 -6.78 16.41 24.41
CA PHE A 432 -6.92 17.68 23.70
C PHE A 432 -6.79 18.88 24.65
N THR A 433 -7.16 18.74 25.93
CA THR A 433 -6.90 19.76 26.96
C THR A 433 -5.40 20.03 27.10
N GLU A 434 -4.59 18.97 27.19
CA GLU A 434 -3.13 19.11 27.26
C GLU A 434 -2.55 19.65 25.94
N LEU A 435 -3.05 19.17 24.80
CA LEU A 435 -2.63 19.64 23.48
C LEU A 435 -2.90 21.14 23.30
N MET A 436 -4.09 21.62 23.67
CA MET A 436 -4.46 23.02 23.52
C MET A 436 -3.69 23.94 24.47
N ALA A 437 -3.32 23.46 25.67
CA ALA A 437 -2.46 24.19 26.59
C ALA A 437 -1.03 24.36 26.06
N ARG A 438 -0.63 23.52 25.11
CA ARG A 438 0.74 23.44 24.55
C ARG A 438 0.82 23.84 23.09
N ILE A 439 -0.26 24.32 22.50
CA ILE A 439 -0.29 24.70 21.08
C ILE A 439 0.66 25.88 20.76
N ASP A 440 0.95 26.71 21.76
CA ASP A 440 1.90 27.82 21.66
C ASP A 440 3.37 27.35 21.66
N GLU A 441 3.65 26.04 21.83
CA GLU A 441 4.99 25.47 21.63
C GLU A 441 5.42 25.49 20.16
N PHE A 442 4.48 25.67 19.22
CA PHE A 442 4.73 25.70 17.78
C PHE A 442 4.79 27.16 17.28
N PRO A 443 5.99 27.77 17.12
CA PRO A 443 6.12 29.21 16.87
C PRO A 443 5.60 29.67 15.49
N LEU A 444 5.46 28.77 14.53
CA LEU A 444 4.93 29.07 13.19
C LEU A 444 3.47 28.65 13.02
N LEU A 445 2.87 28.02 14.02
CA LEU A 445 1.45 27.70 14.03
C LEU A 445 0.70 28.71 14.90
N THR A 446 -0.47 29.13 14.46
CA THR A 446 -1.34 29.99 15.26
C THR A 446 -2.74 29.40 15.26
N PHE A 447 -3.23 29.02 16.44
CA PHE A 447 -4.60 28.56 16.59
C PHE A 447 -5.55 29.75 16.65
N THR A 448 -6.49 29.81 15.71
CA THR A 448 -7.44 30.91 15.60
C THR A 448 -8.88 30.46 15.86
N GLY A 449 -9.12 29.15 15.98
CA GLY A 449 -10.42 28.54 16.18
C GLY A 449 -10.99 28.64 17.60
N ASP A 450 -12.18 28.04 17.80
CA ASP A 450 -12.79 27.88 19.12
C ASP A 450 -12.25 26.61 19.81
N GLN A 451 -11.57 26.80 20.94
CA GLN A 451 -11.00 25.69 21.71
C GLN A 451 -12.06 24.73 22.26
N LYS A 452 -13.31 25.18 22.45
CA LYS A 452 -14.40 24.33 22.98
C LYS A 452 -14.62 23.09 22.11
N SER A 453 -14.46 23.22 20.79
CA SER A 453 -14.63 22.10 19.86
C SER A 453 -13.55 21.03 20.04
N ALA A 454 -12.32 21.45 20.36
CA ALA A 454 -11.21 20.55 20.63
C ALA A 454 -11.35 19.91 22.02
N LEU A 455 -11.70 20.70 23.05
CA LEU A 455 -11.91 20.20 24.42
C LEU A 455 -13.08 19.22 24.52
N ALA A 456 -14.14 19.41 23.74
CA ALA A 456 -15.27 18.48 23.68
C ALA A 456 -14.87 17.08 23.20
N LEU A 457 -13.73 16.96 22.50
CA LEU A 457 -13.20 15.66 22.11
C LEU A 457 -12.76 14.85 23.33
N ASP A 458 -12.36 15.49 24.43
CA ASP A 458 -11.89 14.81 25.65
C ASP A 458 -12.96 13.95 26.35
N GLY A 459 -14.24 14.29 26.16
CA GLY A 459 -15.37 13.52 26.69
C GLY A 459 -15.70 12.27 25.87
N MET A 460 -15.11 12.12 24.69
CA MET A 460 -15.31 10.96 23.79
C MET A 460 -14.16 9.94 23.90
N GLN A 461 -13.25 10.10 24.88
CA GLN A 461 -12.04 9.30 25.07
C GLN A 461 -12.25 7.78 25.29
N CYS A 462 -13.46 7.32 25.62
CA CYS A 462 -13.74 5.90 25.77
C CYS A 462 -13.63 5.11 24.45
N THR A 463 -13.56 5.77 23.28
CA THR A 463 -13.55 5.15 21.95
C THR A 463 -12.32 5.46 21.08
N GLY A 464 -11.28 6.16 21.57
CA GLY A 464 -10.18 6.61 20.70
C GLY A 464 -8.85 6.90 21.41
N ALA A 465 -8.17 5.88 21.92
CA ALA A 465 -6.81 6.01 22.43
C ALA A 465 -5.84 6.36 21.27
N GLY A 466 -5.63 7.64 20.99
CA GLY A 466 -4.64 8.10 20.02
C GLY A 466 -4.95 9.38 19.24
N TRP A 467 -6.16 9.96 19.32
CA TRP A 467 -6.49 11.17 18.55
C TRP A 467 -5.65 12.40 18.94
N ALA A 468 -5.46 12.64 20.24
CA ALA A 468 -4.62 13.74 20.72
C ALA A 468 -3.17 13.58 20.24
N ARG A 469 -2.64 12.36 20.33
CA ARG A 469 -1.31 12.00 19.83
C ARG A 469 -1.16 12.20 18.32
N LEU A 470 -2.09 11.69 17.52
CA LEU A 470 -2.06 11.88 16.07
C LEU A 470 -2.25 13.34 15.66
N THR A 471 -3.05 14.11 16.41
CA THR A 471 -3.17 15.56 16.19
C THR A 471 -1.85 16.25 16.47
N TRP A 472 -1.17 15.88 17.57
CA TRP A 472 0.15 16.40 17.90
C TRP A 472 1.20 16.06 16.83
N ASP A 473 1.20 14.83 16.32
CA ASP A 473 2.08 14.41 15.22
C ASP A 473 1.81 15.25 13.96
N GLY A 474 0.52 15.49 13.65
CA GLY A 474 0.11 16.36 12.54
C GLY A 474 0.53 17.82 12.71
N LEU A 475 0.42 18.38 13.91
CA LEU A 475 0.88 19.74 14.24
C LEU A 475 2.40 19.83 14.15
N THR A 476 3.13 18.84 14.66
CA THR A 476 4.59 18.80 14.59
C THR A 476 5.07 18.77 13.13
N ALA A 477 4.45 17.94 12.29
CA ALA A 477 4.75 17.92 10.86
C ALA A 477 4.40 19.25 10.17
N LEU A 478 3.29 19.91 10.53
CA LEU A 478 2.92 21.23 10.01
C LEU A 478 3.93 22.31 10.40
N GLN A 479 4.46 22.28 11.62
CA GLN A 479 5.50 23.20 12.09
C GLN A 479 6.78 23.05 11.26
N GLU A 480 7.28 21.83 11.08
CA GLU A 480 8.49 21.56 10.30
C GLU A 480 8.31 21.91 8.82
N TYR A 481 7.12 21.65 8.27
CA TYR A 481 6.75 22.13 6.94
C TYR A 481 6.77 23.65 6.86
N ALA A 482 6.20 24.36 7.85
CA ALA A 482 6.21 25.81 7.88
C ALA A 482 7.66 26.36 7.92
N GLU A 483 8.55 25.74 8.69
CA GLU A 483 9.97 26.10 8.74
C GLU A 483 10.67 25.90 7.39
N ALA A 484 10.35 24.83 6.68
CA ALA A 484 10.86 24.59 5.33
C ALA A 484 10.24 25.55 4.30
N ALA A 485 8.94 25.86 4.43
CA ALA A 485 8.22 26.73 3.51
C ALA A 485 8.70 28.19 3.61
N VAL A 486 8.94 28.70 4.82
CA VAL A 486 9.53 30.03 5.05
C VAL A 486 10.94 30.13 4.49
N ARG A 487 11.71 29.03 4.48
CA ARG A 487 13.04 28.95 3.85
C ARG A 487 13.00 28.71 2.33
N GLY A 488 11.82 28.48 1.76
CA GLY A 488 11.65 28.15 0.34
C GLY A 488 12.06 26.72 -0.04
N GLU A 489 12.28 25.84 0.95
CA GLU A 489 12.75 24.47 0.78
C GLU A 489 11.62 23.42 0.76
N ALA A 490 10.38 23.82 1.02
CA ALA A 490 9.24 22.91 1.11
C ALA A 490 8.86 22.21 -0.23
N GLY A 491 9.19 22.82 -1.37
CA GLY A 491 9.01 22.20 -2.69
C GLY A 491 7.57 21.93 -3.13
N GLY A 492 6.56 22.45 -2.41
CA GLY A 492 5.15 22.19 -2.72
C GLY A 492 4.21 22.50 -1.56
N ASP A 493 2.99 21.97 -1.63
CA ASP A 493 2.02 22.03 -0.53
C ASP A 493 2.30 20.96 0.55
N PHE A 494 1.66 21.09 1.72
CA PHE A 494 1.86 20.17 2.84
C PHE A 494 1.61 18.69 2.50
N LYS A 495 0.71 18.37 1.57
CA LYS A 495 0.48 16.99 1.15
C LYS A 495 1.70 16.46 0.39
N GLN A 496 2.26 17.26 -0.52
CA GLN A 496 3.49 16.91 -1.24
C GLN A 496 4.71 16.80 -0.31
N TRP A 497 4.78 17.65 0.72
CA TRP A 497 5.79 17.54 1.78
C TRP A 497 5.68 16.23 2.57
N CYS A 498 4.46 15.81 2.92
CA CYS A 498 4.24 14.51 3.55
C CYS A 498 4.69 13.35 2.63
N GLU A 499 4.47 13.44 1.32
CA GLU A 499 4.89 12.40 0.35
C GLU A 499 6.42 12.28 0.24
N HIS A 500 7.16 13.35 0.52
CA HIS A 500 8.61 13.45 0.35
C HIS A 500 9.30 14.00 1.61
N THR A 501 8.88 13.57 2.80
CA THR A 501 9.39 14.09 4.07
C THR A 501 10.91 13.91 4.19
N PRO A 502 11.70 15.00 4.35
CA PRO A 502 13.14 14.92 4.50
C PRO A 502 13.59 14.09 5.72
N ALA A 503 14.80 13.55 5.66
CA ALA A 503 15.37 12.77 6.76
C ALA A 503 15.56 13.67 8.00
N GLY A 504 15.01 13.25 9.14
CA GLY A 504 15.04 14.00 10.40
C GLY A 504 13.75 14.77 10.74
N CYS A 505 12.81 14.88 9.79
CA CYS A 505 11.48 15.46 10.00
C CYS A 505 10.44 14.41 10.43
N HIS A 506 9.42 14.83 11.18
CA HIS A 506 8.25 14.04 11.56
C HIS A 506 7.44 13.65 10.32
N ARG A 507 7.25 12.34 10.16
CA ARG A 507 6.42 11.78 9.08
C ARG A 507 4.95 11.78 9.50
N PHE A 508 4.13 12.52 8.74
CA PHE A 508 2.68 12.42 8.81
C PHE A 508 2.13 11.67 7.57
N PRO A 509 1.16 10.75 7.71
CA PRO A 509 0.64 9.98 6.59
C PRO A 509 0.07 10.89 5.47
N PRO A 510 0.60 10.86 4.24
CA PRO A 510 0.20 11.80 3.18
C PRO A 510 -1.27 11.69 2.79
N ARG A 511 -1.84 10.49 2.93
CA ARG A 511 -3.26 10.21 2.68
C ARG A 511 -4.20 10.80 3.75
N LYS A 512 -3.70 11.10 4.95
CA LYS A 512 -4.45 11.82 5.99
C LYS A 512 -4.41 13.34 5.79
N ALA A 513 -3.49 13.85 4.96
CA ALA A 513 -3.41 15.26 4.59
C ALA A 513 -4.24 15.52 3.32
N VAL A 514 -5.27 16.36 3.44
CA VAL A 514 -6.15 16.74 2.34
C VAL A 514 -5.80 18.13 1.85
N ARG A 515 -5.42 18.25 0.58
CA ARG A 515 -5.00 19.51 -0.08
C ARG A 515 -6.11 20.57 -0.12
N GLY A 516 -7.35 20.14 -0.24
CA GLY A 516 -8.49 21.03 -0.37
C GLY A 516 -9.81 20.27 -0.34
N GLU A 517 -10.86 20.97 0.07
CA GLU A 517 -12.22 20.45 0.07
C GLU A 517 -12.77 20.28 -1.34
N SER A 518 -13.78 19.40 -1.48
CA SER A 518 -14.37 19.09 -2.78
C SER A 518 -14.93 20.33 -3.48
N ARG A 519 -14.84 20.41 -4.82
CA ARG A 519 -15.35 21.54 -5.63
C ARG A 519 -16.83 21.88 -5.34
N THR A 520 -17.60 20.89 -4.90
CA THR A 520 -19.02 21.04 -4.51
C THR A 520 -19.22 21.75 -3.15
N VAL A 521 -18.29 21.59 -2.21
CA VAL A 521 -18.26 22.35 -0.93
C VAL A 521 -18.01 23.82 -1.22
N PHE A 522 -17.09 24.08 -2.15
CA PHE A 522 -16.71 25.42 -2.54
C PHE A 522 -17.85 26.19 -3.22
N SER A 523 -18.73 25.50 -3.98
CA SER A 523 -19.89 26.12 -4.63
C SER A 523 -21.10 26.32 -3.72
N HIS A 524 -21.17 25.64 -2.56
CA HIS A 524 -22.35 25.67 -1.70
C HIS A 524 -22.17 26.63 -0.52
N THR A 525 -22.95 27.71 -0.48
CA THR A 525 -22.78 28.85 0.44
C THR A 525 -22.78 28.46 1.92
N LYS A 526 -23.62 27.47 2.31
CA LYS A 526 -23.71 26.98 3.70
C LYS A 526 -22.43 26.27 4.17
N TRP A 527 -21.89 25.35 3.37
CA TRP A 527 -20.72 24.54 3.73
C TRP A 527 -19.41 25.29 3.56
N LYS A 528 -19.38 26.24 2.61
CA LYS A 528 -18.31 27.21 2.50
C LYS A 528 -18.22 28.05 3.76
N ARG A 529 -19.36 28.52 4.29
CA ARG A 529 -19.41 29.35 5.52
C ARG A 529 -18.88 28.63 6.77
N GLU A 530 -19.11 27.33 6.91
CA GLU A 530 -18.55 26.55 8.03
C GLU A 530 -17.02 26.45 7.98
N ARG A 531 -16.44 26.53 6.78
CA ARG A 531 -14.98 26.51 6.55
C ARG A 531 -14.38 27.89 6.39
N MET A 532 -15.19 28.95 6.51
CA MET A 532 -14.69 30.32 6.68
C MET A 532 -14.27 30.46 8.14
N LEU A 533 -13.07 30.03 8.46
CA LEU A 533 -12.58 30.01 9.83
C LEU A 533 -11.87 31.32 10.16
N PRO A 534 -11.88 31.74 11.43
CA PRO A 534 -11.24 32.97 11.88
C PRO A 534 -9.75 32.99 11.50
N VAL A 535 -9.27 34.14 11.04
CA VAL A 535 -7.84 34.42 10.79
C VAL A 535 -7.52 35.85 11.24
N PRO A 536 -6.25 36.18 11.52
CA PRO A 536 -5.86 37.55 11.84
C PRO A 536 -6.06 38.50 10.67
N GLU A 537 -6.22 39.78 10.98
CA GLU A 537 -6.45 40.85 10.00
C GLU A 537 -5.28 41.04 9.03
N CYS A 538 -4.06 40.63 9.42
CA CYS A 538 -2.89 40.64 8.54
C CYS A 538 -2.96 39.62 7.40
N VAL A 539 -3.84 38.61 7.50
CA VAL A 539 -4.03 37.56 6.49
C VAL A 539 -5.19 37.92 5.57
N ASP A 540 -6.33 38.30 6.15
CA ASP A 540 -7.51 38.73 5.41
C ASP A 540 -8.24 39.83 6.20
N ALA A 541 -8.56 40.95 5.53
CA ALA A 541 -9.22 42.09 6.15
C ALA A 541 -10.62 41.76 6.72
N SER A 542 -11.27 40.70 6.22
CA SER A 542 -12.55 40.19 6.74
C SER A 542 -12.42 39.35 8.01
N ARG A 543 -11.18 39.06 8.45
CA ARG A 543 -10.83 38.18 9.58
C ARG A 543 -11.34 36.75 9.45
N ARG A 544 -11.74 36.32 8.25
CA ARG A 544 -12.15 34.95 7.98
C ARG A 544 -11.56 34.50 6.64
N ALA A 545 -10.93 33.33 6.62
CA ALA A 545 -10.40 32.73 5.42
C ALA A 545 -11.00 31.34 5.20
N PHE A 546 -11.09 30.93 3.95
CA PHE A 546 -11.55 29.59 3.60
C PHE A 546 -10.43 28.57 3.84
N MET A 547 -10.62 27.68 4.82
CA MET A 547 -9.67 26.61 5.15
C MET A 547 -10.13 25.28 4.56
N GLY A 548 -9.83 25.08 3.28
CA GLY A 548 -10.12 23.82 2.58
C GLY A 548 -9.13 22.71 2.92
N ALA A 549 -7.89 23.05 3.27
CA ALA A 549 -6.88 22.08 3.66
C ALA A 549 -7.18 21.55 5.07
N HIS A 550 -7.11 20.23 5.25
CA HIS A 550 -7.39 19.62 6.54
C HIS A 550 -6.67 18.28 6.74
N LEU A 551 -6.45 17.92 8.00
CA LEU A 551 -5.92 16.63 8.43
C LEU A 551 -7.06 15.75 8.98
N ARG A 552 -7.04 14.47 8.63
CA ARG A 552 -7.95 13.45 9.16
C ARG A 552 -7.30 12.77 10.36
N ILE A 553 -7.89 12.93 11.54
CA ILE A 553 -7.32 12.48 12.83
C ILE A 553 -7.95 11.15 13.31
N GLY A 554 -8.98 10.64 12.65
CA GLY A 554 -9.58 9.33 12.95
C GLY A 554 -10.47 8.79 11.82
N GLY A 555 -11.06 7.61 12.00
CA GLY A 555 -12.09 7.04 11.13
C GLY A 555 -13.52 7.29 11.63
N GLY A 556 -14.50 7.42 10.73
CA GLY A 556 -15.94 7.51 11.07
C GLY A 556 -16.58 8.91 10.99
N ARG A 557 -17.88 8.99 11.33
CA ARG A 557 -18.69 10.24 11.33
C ARG A 557 -18.26 11.25 12.41
N THR A 558 -17.71 10.75 13.52
CA THR A 558 -17.24 11.54 14.67
C THR A 558 -15.73 11.71 14.69
N ALA A 559 -15.03 11.31 13.62
CA ALA A 559 -13.59 11.49 13.52
C ALA A 559 -13.23 12.98 13.58
N PRO A 560 -12.27 13.37 14.43
CA PRO A 560 -11.81 14.74 14.45
C PRO A 560 -11.13 15.14 13.14
N ARG A 561 -11.31 16.39 12.75
CA ARG A 561 -10.60 17.04 11.64
C ARG A 561 -9.90 18.28 12.14
N LEU A 562 -8.69 18.48 11.64
CA LEU A 562 -7.94 19.71 11.83
C LEU A 562 -7.96 20.50 10.52
N HIS A 563 -8.59 21.66 10.48
CA HIS A 563 -8.56 22.56 9.33
C HIS A 563 -7.50 23.63 9.52
N TYR A 564 -6.72 23.87 8.48
CA TYR A 564 -5.66 24.87 8.49
C TYR A 564 -5.61 25.69 7.20
N LEU A 565 -5.01 26.87 7.31
CA LEU A 565 -4.61 27.72 6.20
C LEU A 565 -3.10 27.84 6.19
N ASP A 566 -2.50 27.46 5.06
CA ASP A 566 -1.10 27.75 4.79
C ASP A 566 -0.96 29.18 4.26
N ASP A 567 -0.33 30.04 5.05
CA ASP A 567 0.05 31.41 4.68
C ASP A 567 1.56 31.64 4.90
N CYS A 568 2.37 30.61 4.68
CA CYS A 568 3.82 30.69 4.82
C CYS A 568 4.47 31.69 3.84
N SER A 569 3.84 31.97 2.69
CA SER A 569 4.31 32.98 1.73
C SER A 569 3.93 34.42 2.10
N GLY A 570 2.91 34.62 2.94
CA GLY A 570 2.42 35.93 3.35
C GLY A 570 2.92 36.30 4.74
N SER A 571 2.24 35.80 5.77
CA SER A 571 2.59 36.02 7.19
C SER A 571 3.73 35.14 7.70
N GLY A 572 4.17 34.14 6.93
CA GLY A 572 5.19 33.17 7.36
C GLY A 572 4.66 32.14 8.34
N ARG A 573 3.34 31.98 8.46
CA ARG A 573 2.69 31.13 9.47
C ARG A 573 1.58 30.27 8.87
N ILE A 574 1.24 29.21 9.59
CA ILE A 574 0.07 28.39 9.32
C ILE A 574 -0.98 28.66 10.39
N TYR A 575 -2.21 28.93 9.95
CA TYR A 575 -3.32 29.20 10.85
C TYR A 575 -4.19 27.96 11.00
N VAL A 576 -4.30 27.44 12.22
CA VAL A 576 -5.18 26.31 12.54
C VAL A 576 -6.51 26.89 13.01
N GLY A 577 -7.51 26.86 12.12
CA GLY A 577 -8.80 27.51 12.37
C GLY A 577 -9.83 26.61 13.05
N TYR A 578 -9.62 25.29 13.06
CA TYR A 578 -10.56 24.35 13.67
C TYR A 578 -9.89 23.02 14.00
N ILE A 579 -10.12 22.54 15.21
CA ILE A 579 -9.86 21.16 15.65
C ILE A 579 -11.16 20.71 16.32
N GLY A 580 -11.79 19.67 15.79
CA GLY A 580 -13.09 19.21 16.29
C GLY A 580 -13.71 18.16 15.39
N LEU A 581 -14.93 17.76 15.71
CA LEU A 581 -15.71 16.83 14.90
C LEU A 581 -15.87 17.33 13.44
N HIS A 582 -16.12 16.41 12.53
CA HIS A 582 -16.28 16.73 11.11
C HIS A 582 -17.34 17.83 10.83
N LEU A 583 -16.96 18.92 10.14
CA LEU A 583 -17.86 20.00 9.68
C LEU A 583 -18.81 19.55 8.54
N THR A 584 -20.05 20.05 8.45
CA THR A 584 -21.04 19.53 7.49
C THR A 584 -20.64 19.74 6.02
N ASN A 585 -21.05 18.84 5.14
CA ASN A 585 -20.70 18.83 3.70
C ASN A 585 -21.89 18.28 2.88
N THR A 586 -21.82 18.24 1.53
CA THR A 586 -22.64 17.44 0.57
C THR A 586 -22.91 16.00 0.98
N ARG A 587 -22.29 15.57 2.06
CA ARG A 587 -21.97 14.22 2.39
C ARG A 587 -22.11 13.90 3.88
N THR A 588 -22.45 14.88 4.71
CA THR A 588 -22.85 14.74 6.12
C THR A 588 -23.99 15.73 6.28
N ASN A 589 -25.20 15.24 6.06
CA ASN A 589 -26.43 16.03 6.17
C ASN A 589 -26.96 15.97 7.60
#